data_AF-A0A7J8JWQ6-F1
#
_entry.id   AF-A0A7J8JWQ6-F1
#
_cell.length_a   1.000
_cell.length_b   1.000
_cell.length_c   1.000
_cell.angle_alpha   90.00
_cell.angle_beta   90.00
_cell.angle_gamma   90.00
#
_symmetry.space_group_name_H-M   'P 1'
#
loop_
_entity.id
_entity.type
_entity.pdbx_description
1 polymer ?
#
loop_
_entity_poly.entity_id
_entity_poly.type
_entity_poly.pdbx_seq_one_letter_code
_entity_poly.pdbx_strand_id
1 'polypeptide(L)'
;MFSNGENSVLNVYLRLKGQTTIENPLWSSSGNKGQRWNEAHVNIYPITSFQLIFEGIRGPGIEGDIAIDDVSIAEGECAKQDLTTKNSVDGAVGILVHIWLFPVIVLISILSPRR
;
A
#
# COMPACT_ATOMS: atom_id res chain seq x y z
N MET A 1 0.14 -0.69 -6.00
CA MET A 1 1.12 -0.76 -7.10
C MET A 1 2.41 -1.46 -6.66
N PHE A 2 3.06 -2.13 -7.60
CA PHE A 2 4.34 -2.80 -7.43
C PHE A 2 5.26 -2.39 -8.58
N SER A 3 6.55 -2.17 -8.31
CA SER A 3 7.55 -1.99 -9.37
C SER A 3 8.93 -2.44 -8.92
N ASN A 4 9.65 -3.12 -9.82
CA ASN A 4 11.03 -3.54 -9.63
C ASN A 4 12.05 -2.76 -10.46
N GLY A 5 11.63 -1.95 -11.44
CA GLY A 5 12.55 -1.24 -12.34
C GLY A 5 13.05 0.07 -11.73
N GLU A 6 14.37 0.23 -11.55
CA GLU A 6 15.01 1.39 -10.90
C GLU A 6 14.63 2.76 -11.50
N ASN A 7 14.31 2.79 -12.79
CA ASN A 7 13.95 4.00 -13.53
C ASN A 7 12.58 3.89 -14.23
N SER A 8 11.76 2.94 -13.81
CA SER A 8 10.38 2.82 -14.28
C SER A 8 9.51 3.92 -13.66
N VAL A 9 8.42 4.34 -14.31
CA VAL A 9 7.51 5.37 -13.81
C VAL A 9 6.08 4.91 -14.02
N LEU A 10 5.23 5.10 -13.01
CA LEU A 10 3.78 5.04 -13.14
C LEU A 10 3.20 6.44 -12.97
N ASN A 11 2.55 6.94 -14.02
CA ASN A 11 1.81 8.19 -14.00
C ASN A 11 0.30 7.93 -13.98
N VAL A 12 -0.43 8.83 -13.32
CA VAL A 12 -1.90 8.86 -13.34
C VAL A 12 -2.35 10.21 -13.84
N TYR A 13 -3.17 10.22 -14.88
CA TYR A 13 -3.75 11.41 -15.48
C TYR A 13 -5.27 11.41 -15.34
N LEU A 14 -5.84 12.61 -15.30
CA LEU A 14 -7.27 12.83 -15.42
C LEU A 14 -7.55 13.56 -16.72
N ARG A 15 -8.47 13.01 -17.51
CA ARG A 15 -8.97 13.65 -18.73
C ARG A 15 -10.45 13.93 -18.58
N LEU A 16 -10.86 15.18 -18.74
CA LEU A 16 -12.27 15.57 -18.72
C LEU A 16 -12.89 15.44 -20.13
N LYS A 17 -14.21 15.23 -20.18
CA LYS A 17 -14.97 15.15 -21.43
C LYS A 17 -14.83 16.46 -22.21
N GLY A 18 -14.40 16.34 -23.47
CA GLY A 18 -14.17 17.48 -24.37
C GLY A 18 -12.74 18.02 -24.35
N GLN A 19 -11.88 17.54 -23.43
CA GLN A 19 -10.47 17.90 -23.40
C GLN A 19 -9.69 17.08 -24.44
N THR A 20 -8.96 17.76 -25.31
CA THR A 20 -8.17 17.13 -26.40
C THR A 20 -6.72 16.88 -25.99
N THR A 21 -6.20 17.67 -25.06
CA THR A 21 -4.86 17.54 -24.49
C THR A 21 -4.93 16.88 -23.11
N ILE A 22 -3.94 16.06 -22.77
CA ILE A 22 -3.75 15.59 -21.39
C ILE A 22 -2.82 16.60 -20.71
N GLU A 23 -3.17 17.04 -19.51
CA GLU A 23 -2.35 17.91 -18.68
C GLU A 23 -1.20 17.13 -18.00
N ASN A 24 -0.50 17.78 -17.06
CA ASN A 24 0.47 17.11 -16.21
C ASN A 24 -0.19 15.97 -15.40
N PRO A 25 0.57 14.93 -15.04
CA PRO A 25 0.02 13.84 -14.23
C PRO A 25 -0.45 14.38 -12.87
N LEU A 26 -1.61 13.89 -12.43
CA LEU A 26 -2.12 14.14 -11.07
C LEU A 26 -1.22 13.51 -10.02
N TRP A 27 -0.62 12.38 -10.37
CA TRP A 27 0.27 11.62 -9.52
C TRP A 27 1.31 10.90 -10.37
N SER A 28 2.54 10.85 -9.88
CA SER A 28 3.63 10.13 -10.50
C SER A 28 4.45 9.43 -9.43
N SER A 29 4.91 8.22 -9.75
CA SER A 29 5.76 7.45 -8.85
C SER A 29 6.79 6.68 -9.66
N SER A 30 8.06 6.90 -9.35
CA SER A 30 9.19 6.34 -10.09
C SER A 30 10.06 5.41 -9.27
N GLY A 31 10.76 4.53 -9.97
CA GLY A 31 11.76 3.62 -9.45
C GLY A 31 11.23 2.39 -8.75
N ASN A 32 12.18 1.58 -8.29
CA ASN A 32 11.94 0.32 -7.61
C ASN A 32 11.25 0.56 -6.26
N LYS A 33 10.16 -0.18 -5.99
CA LYS A 33 9.33 -0.09 -4.78
C LYS A 33 9.60 -1.20 -3.77
N GLY A 34 10.59 -2.03 -4.06
CA GLY A 34 10.93 -3.24 -3.31
C GLY A 34 9.91 -4.36 -3.52
N GLN A 35 10.13 -5.47 -2.82
CA GLN A 35 9.28 -6.66 -2.91
C GLN A 35 7.98 -6.53 -2.10
N ARG A 36 7.21 -5.47 -2.32
CA ARG A 36 5.93 -5.23 -1.62
C ARG A 36 4.95 -4.42 -2.46
N TRP A 37 3.66 -4.63 -2.20
CA TRP A 37 2.62 -3.75 -2.71
C TRP A 37 2.64 -2.42 -1.95
N ASN A 38 2.53 -1.32 -2.70
CA ASN A 38 2.46 0.03 -2.18
C ASN A 38 1.13 0.65 -2.60
N GLU A 39 0.31 1.01 -1.62
CA GLU A 39 -0.95 1.70 -1.83
C GLU A 39 -0.71 3.18 -2.16
N ALA A 40 -1.55 3.76 -3.00
CA ALA A 40 -1.54 5.17 -3.31
C ALA A 40 -2.97 5.70 -3.32
N HIS A 41 -3.16 6.87 -2.69
CA HIS A 41 -4.43 7.59 -2.70
C HIS A 41 -4.23 8.91 -3.45
N VAL A 42 -5.10 9.18 -4.41
CA VAL A 42 -5.02 10.37 -5.26
C VAL A 42 -6.38 11.04 -5.28
N ASN A 43 -6.46 12.24 -4.72
CA ASN A 43 -7.67 13.06 -4.81
C ASN A 43 -7.88 13.53 -6.25
N ILE A 44 -9.11 13.42 -6.73
CA ILE A 44 -9.52 13.91 -8.05
C ILE A 44 -10.75 14.81 -7.90
N TYR A 45 -10.83 15.84 -8.74
CA TYR A 45 -11.91 16.83 -8.70
C TYR A 45 -12.55 16.99 -10.09
N PRO A 46 -13.15 15.93 -10.65
CA PRO A 46 -13.75 16.01 -11.97
C PRO A 46 -15.01 16.88 -11.95
N ILE A 47 -15.07 17.87 -12.84
CA ILE A 47 -16.23 18.76 -13.01
C ILE A 47 -17.21 18.28 -14.09
N THR A 48 -16.82 17.27 -14.87
CA THR A 48 -17.63 16.62 -15.92
C THR A 48 -17.28 15.14 -15.97
N SER A 49 -17.91 14.36 -16.87
CA SER A 49 -17.50 12.97 -17.13
C SER A 49 -16.00 12.90 -17.42
N PHE A 50 -15.31 11.91 -16.86
CA PHE A 50 -13.86 11.86 -16.87
C PHE A 50 -13.33 10.47 -17.21
N GLN A 51 -12.03 10.42 -17.51
CA GLN A 51 -11.24 9.20 -17.63
C GLN A 51 -10.03 9.30 -16.72
N LEU A 52 -9.75 8.25 -15.96
CA LEU A 52 -8.45 8.05 -15.35
C LEU A 52 -7.57 7.25 -16.30
N ILE A 53 -6.36 7.73 -16.52
CA ILE A 53 -5.40 7.13 -17.44
C ILE A 53 -4.15 6.77 -16.64
N PHE A 54 -3.82 5.47 -16.61
CA PHE A 54 -2.60 4.96 -16.02
C PHE A 54 -1.56 4.76 -17.13
N GLU A 55 -0.40 5.38 -16.99
CA GLU A 55 0.71 5.26 -17.94
C GLU A 55 1.93 4.66 -17.24
N GLY A 56 2.32 3.47 -17.69
CA GLY A 56 3.57 2.84 -17.26
C GLY A 56 4.70 3.15 -18.24
N ILE A 57 5.72 3.88 -17.79
CA ILE A 57 6.95 4.11 -18.53
C ILE A 57 7.99 3.11 -18.03
N ARG A 58 8.44 2.23 -18.93
CA ARG A 58 9.48 1.25 -18.61
C ARG A 58 10.83 1.97 -18.43
N GLY A 59 11.56 1.60 -17.38
CA GLY A 59 12.95 2.02 -17.21
C GLY A 59 13.92 1.24 -18.11
N PRO A 60 15.17 1.70 -18.29
CA PRO A 60 16.23 0.91 -18.89
C PRO A 60 16.42 -0.45 -18.20
N GLY A 61 16.80 -1.48 -18.97
CA GLY A 61 17.12 -2.82 -18.45
C GLY A 61 16.04 -3.88 -18.71
N ILE A 62 16.27 -5.09 -18.21
CA ILE A 62 15.34 -6.22 -18.32
C ILE A 62 14.33 -6.27 -17.17
N GLU A 63 14.73 -5.74 -16.01
CA GLU A 63 13.88 -5.52 -14.84
C GLU A 63 12.95 -4.35 -15.13
N GLY A 64 11.63 -4.53 -15.03
CA GLY A 64 10.74 -3.45 -15.48
C GLY A 64 9.25 -3.71 -15.41
N ASP A 65 8.80 -4.57 -14.51
CA ASP A 65 7.37 -4.84 -14.37
C ASP A 65 6.75 -3.81 -13.43
N ILE A 66 5.72 -3.12 -13.91
CA ILE A 66 4.79 -2.34 -13.10
C ILE A 66 3.49 -3.14 -13.03
N ALA A 67 3.02 -3.39 -11.81
CA ALA A 67 1.71 -4.01 -11.59
C ALA A 67 0.81 -3.09 -10.75
N ILE A 68 -0.47 -3.08 -11.10
CA ILE A 68 -1.53 -2.35 -10.43
C ILE A 68 -2.63 -3.37 -10.13
N ASP A 69 -3.20 -3.28 -8.93
CA ASP A 69 -4.32 -4.11 -8.50
C ASP A 69 -5.24 -3.27 -7.60
N ASP A 70 -6.45 -3.76 -7.35
CA ASP A 70 -7.44 -3.18 -6.42
C ASP A 70 -7.75 -1.69 -6.63
N VAL A 71 -7.95 -1.28 -7.89
CA VAL A 71 -8.32 0.10 -8.22
C VAL A 71 -9.78 0.37 -7.83
N SER A 72 -10.00 1.34 -6.94
CA SER A 72 -11.32 1.80 -6.54
C SER A 72 -11.43 3.32 -6.59
N ILE A 73 -12.65 3.80 -6.75
CA ILE A 73 -13.01 5.23 -6.70
C ILE A 73 -14.17 5.35 -5.72
N ALA A 74 -14.06 6.27 -4.77
CA ALA A 74 -15.08 6.56 -3.80
C ALA A 74 -15.32 8.07 -3.73
N GLU A 75 -16.53 8.47 -3.32
CA GLU A 75 -16.84 9.87 -3.05
C GLU A 75 -16.19 10.34 -1.76
N GLY A 76 -15.72 11.59 -1.75
CA GLY A 76 -15.05 12.21 -0.60
C GLY A 76 -13.53 12.36 -0.79
N GLU A 77 -12.89 12.87 0.25
CA GLU A 77 -11.44 13.06 0.30
C GLU A 77 -10.74 11.75 0.67
N CYS A 78 -9.59 11.48 0.04
CA CYS A 78 -8.73 10.40 0.46
C CYS A 78 -8.26 10.61 1.90
N ALA A 79 -8.19 9.52 2.68
CA ALA A 79 -7.60 9.57 4.01
C ALA A 79 -6.15 10.03 3.89
N LYS A 80 -5.79 11.13 4.56
CA LYS A 80 -4.39 11.55 4.66
C LYS A 80 -3.65 10.45 5.41
N GLN A 81 -2.61 9.88 4.81
CA GLN A 81 -1.66 9.10 5.58
C GLN A 81 -0.94 10.08 6.52
N ASP A 82 -1.38 10.13 7.76
CA ASP A 82 -0.73 10.93 8.79
C ASP A 82 0.63 10.29 9.09
N LEU A 83 1.67 10.77 8.40
CA LEU A 83 3.06 10.43 8.71
C LEU A 83 3.54 11.14 10.00
N THR A 84 2.68 11.89 10.69
CA THR A 84 2.99 12.69 11.89
C THR A 84 2.18 12.25 13.13
N THR A 85 2.15 10.95 13.45
CA THR A 85 2.10 10.50 14.87
C THR A 85 2.59 9.06 15.05
N LYS A 86 3.84 8.79 14.70
CA LYS A 86 4.63 7.72 15.34
C LYS A 86 5.73 8.27 16.25
N ASN A 87 5.46 9.41 16.86
CA ASN A 87 6.19 9.92 18.02
C ASN A 87 5.20 10.14 19.19
N SER A 88 4.44 9.11 19.58
CA SER A 88 3.93 9.06 20.96
C SER A 88 5.01 8.38 21.79
N VAL A 89 5.61 9.16 22.67
CA VAL A 89 6.45 8.67 23.75
C VAL A 89 5.55 7.87 24.68
N ASP A 90 5.40 6.56 24.44
CA ASP A 90 4.80 5.66 25.43
C ASP A 90 5.89 5.24 26.43
N GLY A 91 6.40 6.25 27.12
CA GLY A 91 7.04 6.12 28.42
C GLY A 91 5.99 6.33 29.50
N ALA A 92 5.18 5.31 29.78
CA ALA A 92 4.40 5.22 31.00
C ALA A 92 4.69 3.87 31.68
N VAL A 93 5.42 3.96 32.78
CA VAL A 93 5.73 2.87 33.70
C VAL A 93 4.42 2.33 34.28
N GLY A 94 4.15 1.05 34.07
CA GLY A 94 2.99 0.34 34.60
C GLY A 94 3.30 -1.13 34.73
N ILE A 95 4.19 -1.47 35.66
CA ILE A 95 4.29 -2.82 36.22
C ILE A 95 2.90 -3.16 36.79
N LEU A 96 2.32 -4.33 36.44
CA LEU A 96 1.66 -5.22 37.40
C LEU A 96 1.12 -6.52 36.76
N VAL A 97 1.83 -7.59 37.15
CA VAL A 97 1.41 -8.95 37.52
C VAL A 97 0.79 -9.95 36.52
N HIS A 98 1.59 -10.99 36.32
CA HIS A 98 1.25 -12.43 36.36
C HIS A 98 0.60 -13.08 35.13
N ILE A 99 1.47 -13.38 34.16
CA ILE A 99 1.34 -14.56 33.30
C ILE A 99 1.51 -15.81 34.20
N TRP A 100 0.40 -16.37 34.69
CA TRP A 100 0.34 -17.75 35.17
C TRP A 100 -0.45 -18.59 34.16
N LEU A 101 0.07 -19.77 33.87
CA LEU A 101 -0.52 -20.90 33.12
C LEU A 101 -0.21 -21.01 31.61
N PHE A 102 1.07 -20.99 31.26
CA PHE A 102 1.63 -21.95 30.29
C PHE A 102 3.00 -22.36 30.86
N PRO A 103 3.22 -23.59 31.38
CA PRO A 103 3.14 -24.82 30.57
C PRO A 103 2.77 -26.10 31.37
N VAL A 104 1.57 -26.69 31.20
CA VAL A 104 1.32 -28.07 31.71
C VAL A 104 0.57 -28.98 30.73
N ILE A 105 -0.09 -28.49 29.68
CA ILE A 105 -0.93 -29.36 28.81
C ILE A 105 -0.21 -29.85 27.54
N VAL A 106 1.09 -30.15 27.61
CA VAL A 106 1.78 -30.87 26.51
C VAL A 106 2.36 -32.23 26.96
N LEU A 107 2.10 -32.67 28.20
CA LEU A 107 2.64 -33.94 28.73
C LEU A 107 1.64 -35.10 28.88
N ILE A 108 0.40 -35.00 28.38
CA ILE A 108 -0.60 -36.09 28.50
C ILE A 108 -1.04 -36.65 27.12
N SER A 109 -0.13 -36.74 26.16
CA SER A 109 -0.42 -37.41 24.87
C SER A 109 0.61 -38.45 24.43
N ILE A 110 1.66 -38.75 25.22
CA ILE A 110 2.77 -39.63 24.77
C ILE A 110 3.05 -40.81 25.73
N LEU A 111 2.24 -41.05 26.78
CA LEU A 111 2.38 -42.27 27.60
C LEU A 111 1.04 -42.97 27.83
N SER A 112 0.53 -43.60 26.76
CA SER A 112 -0.30 -44.80 26.90
C SER A 112 0.14 -45.84 25.87
N PRO A 113 1.06 -46.74 26.23
CA PRO A 113 1.21 -48.01 25.54
C PRO A 113 0.27 -49.04 26.20
N ARG A 114 -0.71 -49.47 25.41
CA ARG A 114 -1.43 -50.73 25.53
C ARG A 114 -0.49 -51.87 25.96
N ARG A 115 -0.75 -52.47 27.12
CA ARG A 115 -0.61 -53.91 27.35
C ARG A 115 -1.51 -54.36 28.48
#